data_AF-A0A813GD35-F1
#
_entry.id   AF-A0A813GD35-F1
#
_cell.length_a   1.000
_cell.length_b   1.000
_cell.length_c   1.000
_cell.angle_alpha   90.00
_cell.angle_beta   90.00
_cell.angle_gamma   90.00
#
_symmetry.space_group_name_H-M   'P 1'
#
loop_
_entity.id
_entity.type
_entity.pdbx_description
1 polymer ?
#
loop_
_entity_poly.entity_id
_entity_poly.type
_entity_poly.pdbx_seq_one_letter_code
_entity_poly.pdbx_strand_id
1 'polypeptide(L)'
;RGNECFKRSELEQAVAFYSAALDLLDVDGERKEDSSEAALRPPEADDPKYVAVLLGNRAQCFIVLCREVNGEDAEIGQEARRFAMRANMDAAQAIELDPTNGKAYYRRGCAVLGMAPSASRAKEAIHCLEVAMTGRASGGEGGVVLPNAMRHEVTNLLDYAKRRLDACVETAVPDMEQCRENCSQQ
;
A
#
# COMPACT_ATOMS: atom_id res chain seq x y z
N ARG A 1 -13.77 16.80 -4.67
CA ARG A 1 -14.46 16.11 -3.55
C ARG A 1 -13.51 15.20 -2.77
N GLY A 2 -13.10 14.02 -3.28
CA GLY A 2 -12.21 13.11 -2.51
C GLY A 2 -10.95 13.77 -1.93
N ASN A 3 -10.21 14.53 -2.75
CA ASN A 3 -9.02 15.29 -2.30
C ASN A 3 -9.34 16.35 -1.24
N GLU A 4 -10.53 16.95 -1.26
CA GLU A 4 -10.94 17.98 -0.30
C GLU A 4 -11.27 17.37 1.05
N CYS A 5 -12.01 16.26 1.06
CA CYS A 5 -12.27 15.46 2.26
C CYS A 5 -10.96 14.96 2.88
N PHE A 6 -10.04 14.46 2.06
CA PHE A 6 -8.73 14.01 2.54
C PHE A 6 -7.95 15.14 3.23
N LYS A 7 -7.95 16.36 2.66
CA LYS A 7 -7.29 17.53 3.27
C LYS A 7 -7.93 17.98 4.58
N ARG A 8 -9.21 17.65 4.80
CA ARG A 8 -9.96 17.93 6.04
C ARG A 8 -9.90 16.76 7.04
N SER A 9 -9.14 15.71 6.72
CA SER A 9 -9.10 14.45 7.49
C SER A 9 -10.45 13.73 7.59
N GLU A 10 -11.36 13.95 6.64
CA GLU A 10 -12.63 13.22 6.49
C GLU A 10 -12.37 11.94 5.66
N LEU A 11 -11.62 11.00 6.22
CA LEU A 11 -11.01 9.89 5.46
C LEU A 11 -12.04 8.92 4.88
N GLU A 12 -13.09 8.57 5.62
CA GLU A 12 -14.15 7.66 5.15
C GLU A 12 -14.95 8.29 4.01
N GLN A 13 -15.22 9.60 4.10
CA GLN A 13 -15.87 10.33 3.01
C GLN A 13 -14.96 10.42 1.79
N ALA A 14 -13.65 10.63 1.99
CA ALA A 14 -12.68 10.62 0.90
C ALA A 14 -12.67 9.25 0.20
N VAL A 15 -12.65 8.15 0.96
CA VAL A 15 -12.76 6.78 0.44
C VAL A 15 -14.05 6.60 -0.36
N ALA A 16 -15.20 7.04 0.16
CA ALA A 16 -16.47 6.94 -0.54
C ALA A 16 -16.45 7.67 -1.89
N PHE A 17 -15.87 8.88 -1.94
CA PHE A 17 -15.73 9.62 -3.19
C PHE A 17 -14.77 8.96 -4.18
N TYR A 18 -13.65 8.40 -3.73
CA TYR A 18 -12.74 7.69 -4.64
C TYR A 18 -13.34 6.39 -5.15
N SER A 19 -14.06 5.64 -4.31
CA SER A 19 -14.75 4.43 -4.74
C SER A 19 -15.83 4.75 -5.78
N ALA A 20 -16.68 5.74 -5.52
CA ALA A 20 -17.68 6.17 -6.51
C ALA A 20 -17.04 6.61 -7.84
N ALA A 21 -15.88 7.27 -7.80
CA ALA A 21 -15.14 7.63 -9.00
C ALA A 21 -14.58 6.41 -9.75
N LEU A 22 -14.12 5.38 -9.04
CA LEU A 22 -13.63 4.13 -9.64
C LEU A 22 -14.77 3.27 -10.20
N ASP A 23 -15.92 3.25 -9.54
CA ASP A 23 -17.12 2.56 -10.00
C ASP A 23 -17.60 3.14 -11.34
N LEU A 24 -17.57 4.48 -11.50
CA LEU A 24 -17.89 5.16 -12.77
C LEU A 24 -16.89 4.86 -13.90
N LEU A 25 -15.73 4.29 -13.58
CA LEU A 25 -14.67 3.95 -14.53
C LEU A 25 -14.63 2.45 -14.85
N ASP A 26 -15.57 1.67 -14.33
CA ASP A 26 -15.69 0.22 -14.53
C ASP A 26 -14.38 -0.55 -14.25
N VAL A 27 -13.60 -0.10 -13.27
CA VAL A 27 -12.28 -0.69 -12.97
C VAL A 27 -12.39 -2.18 -12.56
N ASP A 28 -13.56 -2.58 -12.05
CA ASP A 28 -13.86 -3.96 -11.63
C ASP A 28 -14.58 -4.81 -12.72
N GLY A 29 -14.78 -4.28 -13.93
CA GLY A 29 -15.19 -5.07 -15.10
C GLY A 29 -16.69 -5.33 -15.30
N GLU A 30 -17.58 -4.80 -14.45
CA GLU A 30 -19.02 -4.85 -14.69
C GLU A 30 -19.50 -3.65 -15.51
N ARG A 31 -19.18 -3.66 -16.80
CA ARG A 31 -19.60 -2.63 -17.75
C ARG A 31 -21.13 -2.53 -17.78
N LYS A 32 -21.70 -1.52 -17.14
CA LYS A 32 -23.13 -1.23 -17.26
C LYS A 32 -23.36 -0.43 -18.54
N GLU A 33 -23.48 -1.15 -19.66
CA GLU A 33 -23.65 -0.58 -21.01
C GLU A 33 -24.89 0.32 -21.17
N ASP A 34 -25.81 0.34 -20.19
CA ASP A 34 -27.10 1.03 -20.28
C ASP A 34 -27.24 2.33 -19.48
N SER A 35 -26.16 2.87 -18.87
CA SER A 35 -26.31 4.08 -18.06
C SER A 35 -26.07 5.37 -18.84
N SER A 36 -27.00 6.33 -18.72
CA SER A 36 -26.90 7.72 -19.19
C SER A 36 -25.72 8.52 -18.59
N GLU A 37 -24.82 7.85 -17.86
CA GLU A 37 -23.70 8.41 -17.12
C GLU A 37 -22.41 8.48 -17.95
N ALA A 38 -22.38 7.90 -19.16
CA ALA A 38 -21.27 8.05 -20.10
C ALA A 38 -20.93 9.53 -20.40
N ALA A 39 -21.92 10.43 -20.30
CA ALA A 39 -21.74 11.87 -20.46
C ALA A 39 -21.03 12.58 -19.29
N LEU A 40 -20.89 11.93 -18.13
CA LEU A 40 -20.21 12.46 -16.94
C LEU A 40 -18.75 12.02 -16.83
N ARG A 41 -18.29 11.16 -17.75
CA ARG A 41 -16.93 10.63 -17.73
C ARG A 41 -15.94 11.73 -18.14
N PRO A 42 -14.96 12.08 -17.28
CA PRO A 42 -13.98 13.09 -17.64
C PRO A 42 -13.12 12.59 -18.82
N PRO A 43 -12.62 13.47 -19.69
CA PRO A 43 -11.81 13.05 -20.84
C PRO A 43 -10.52 12.31 -20.43
N GLU A 44 -10.01 12.55 -19.23
CA GLU A 44 -8.84 11.85 -18.66
C GLU A 44 -9.15 10.41 -18.21
N ALA A 45 -10.42 10.03 -18.15
CA ALA A 45 -10.87 8.71 -17.69
C ALA A 45 -10.38 7.53 -18.55
N ASP A 46 -9.98 7.80 -19.79
CA ASP A 46 -9.42 6.79 -20.69
C ASP A 46 -7.92 6.58 -20.48
N ASP A 47 -7.25 7.46 -19.71
CA ASP A 47 -5.85 7.27 -19.34
C ASP A 47 -5.74 6.32 -18.14
N PRO A 48 -5.07 5.15 -18.25
CA PRO A 48 -4.85 4.25 -17.11
C PRO A 48 -4.13 4.93 -15.95
N LYS A 49 -3.32 5.96 -16.20
CA LYS A 49 -2.66 6.74 -15.15
C LYS A 49 -3.64 7.53 -14.30
N TYR A 50 -4.76 7.97 -14.86
CA TYR A 50 -5.82 8.63 -14.11
C TYR A 50 -6.43 7.68 -13.07
N VAL A 51 -6.74 6.44 -13.49
CA VAL A 51 -7.22 5.38 -12.60
C VAL A 51 -6.17 5.04 -11.54
N ALA A 52 -4.89 4.92 -11.93
CA ALA A 52 -3.78 4.68 -11.00
C ALA A 52 -3.68 5.77 -9.91
N VAL A 53 -3.94 7.04 -10.25
CA VAL A 53 -3.97 8.14 -9.29
C VAL A 53 -5.13 7.99 -8.30
N LEU A 54 -6.33 7.65 -8.77
CA LEU A 54 -7.50 7.45 -7.90
C LEU A 54 -7.29 6.29 -6.94
N LEU A 55 -6.85 5.13 -7.44
CA LEU A 55 -6.50 3.97 -6.62
C LEU A 55 -5.43 4.33 -5.60
N GLY A 56 -4.36 5.01 -6.03
CA GLY A 56 -3.31 5.46 -5.14
C GLY A 56 -3.83 6.40 -4.03
N ASN A 57 -4.75 7.31 -4.34
CA ASN A 57 -5.30 8.21 -3.34
C ASN A 57 -6.24 7.48 -2.36
N ARG A 58 -7.02 6.51 -2.84
CA ARG A 58 -7.84 5.64 -1.98
C ARG A 58 -6.95 4.78 -1.07
N ALA A 59 -5.87 4.20 -1.60
CA ALA A 59 -4.86 3.48 -0.82
C ALA A 59 -4.27 4.36 0.30
N GLN A 60 -3.97 5.62 0.00
CA GLN A 60 -3.48 6.57 1.00
C GLN A 60 -4.48 6.77 2.15
N CYS A 61 -5.77 6.90 1.84
CA CYS A 61 -6.81 7.05 2.87
C CYS A 61 -6.82 5.82 3.79
N PHE A 62 -6.76 4.62 3.22
CA PHE A 62 -6.70 3.39 4.00
C PHE A 62 -5.43 3.25 4.83
N ILE A 63 -4.28 3.74 4.36
CA ILE A 63 -3.04 3.77 5.17
C ILE A 63 -3.22 4.68 6.39
N VAL A 64 -3.84 5.85 6.22
CA VAL A 64 -4.07 6.78 7.34
C VAL A 64 -5.07 6.17 8.33
N LEU A 65 -6.19 5.62 7.85
CA LEU A 65 -7.16 4.89 8.68
C LEU A 65 -6.51 3.73 9.44
N CYS A 66 -5.63 2.96 8.79
CA CYS A 66 -4.88 1.90 9.43
C CYS A 66 -4.00 2.41 10.59
N ARG A 67 -3.36 3.58 10.44
CA ARG A 67 -2.53 4.20 11.47
C ARG A 67 -3.36 4.76 12.63
N GLU A 68 -4.54 5.32 12.33
CA GLU A 68 -5.45 5.84 13.36
C GLU A 68 -6.04 4.72 14.24
N VAL A 69 -6.36 3.57 13.65
CA VAL A 69 -6.96 2.44 14.38
C VAL A 69 -5.94 1.63 15.18
N ASN A 70 -4.70 1.48 14.71
CA ASN A 70 -3.74 0.58 15.34
C ASN A 70 -3.21 1.06 16.70
N GLY A 71 -3.11 2.37 16.95
CA GLY A 71 -2.32 2.87 18.08
C GLY A 71 -0.85 2.37 18.05
N GLU A 72 -0.10 2.59 19.13
CA GLU A 72 1.31 2.16 19.24
C GLU A 72 1.50 0.72 19.79
N ASP A 73 0.43 0.00 20.12
CA ASP A 73 0.51 -1.28 20.84
C ASP A 73 0.38 -2.53 19.94
N ALA A 74 1.11 -3.58 20.34
CA ALA A 74 1.73 -4.60 19.50
C ALA A 74 0.82 -5.60 18.74
N GLU A 75 -0.50 -5.52 18.86
CA GLU A 75 -1.42 -6.40 18.13
C GLU A 75 -2.23 -5.63 17.11
N ILE A 76 -1.87 -5.79 15.83
CA ILE A 76 -2.58 -5.14 14.73
C ILE A 76 -4.04 -5.57 14.76
N GLY A 77 -4.96 -4.66 15.09
CA GLY A 77 -6.39 -4.94 15.20
C GLY A 77 -6.97 -5.49 13.90
N GLN A 78 -8.07 -6.25 13.99
CA GLN A 78 -8.73 -6.80 12.79
C GLN A 78 -9.10 -5.71 11.77
N GLU A 79 -9.54 -4.56 12.26
CA GLU A 79 -9.92 -3.42 11.43
C GLU A 79 -8.71 -2.75 10.75
N ALA A 80 -7.62 -2.53 11.49
CA ALA A 80 -6.36 -2.05 10.89
C ALA A 80 -5.84 -3.01 9.81
N ARG A 81 -5.89 -4.32 10.05
CA ARG A 81 -5.55 -5.33 9.02
C ARG A 81 -6.42 -5.21 7.79
N ARG A 82 -7.73 -4.94 7.95
CA ARG A 82 -8.66 -4.76 6.82
C ARG A 82 -8.26 -3.54 5.98
N PHE A 83 -7.94 -2.42 6.62
CA PHE A 83 -7.47 -1.23 5.91
C PHE A 83 -6.14 -1.46 5.21
N ALA A 84 -5.17 -2.10 5.88
CA ALA A 84 -3.90 -2.47 5.28
C ALA A 84 -4.07 -3.37 4.04
N MET A 85 -4.97 -4.35 4.08
CA MET A 85 -5.27 -5.22 2.93
C MET A 85 -5.89 -4.43 1.76
N ARG A 86 -6.84 -3.53 2.03
CA ARG A 86 -7.45 -2.67 1.01
C ARG A 86 -6.42 -1.73 0.37
N ALA A 87 -5.58 -1.10 1.20
CA ALA A 87 -4.50 -0.25 0.72
C ALA A 87 -3.50 -1.02 -0.16
N ASN A 88 -3.17 -2.27 0.20
CA ASN A 88 -2.26 -3.10 -0.58
C ASN A 88 -2.84 -3.44 -1.96
N MET A 89 -4.12 -3.81 -2.01
CA MET A 89 -4.82 -4.12 -3.26
C MET A 89 -4.88 -2.90 -4.20
N ASP A 90 -5.32 -1.75 -3.69
CA ASP A 90 -5.39 -0.52 -4.46
C ASP A 90 -4.01 -0.08 -4.97
N ALA A 91 -2.98 -0.18 -4.13
CA ALA A 91 -1.62 0.17 -4.51
C ALA A 91 -1.03 -0.80 -5.54
N ALA A 92 -1.37 -2.10 -5.46
CA ALA A 92 -0.96 -3.09 -6.45
C ALA A 92 -1.58 -2.80 -7.82
N GLN A 93 -2.90 -2.57 -7.89
CA GLN A 93 -3.56 -2.18 -9.14
C GLN A 93 -3.02 -0.86 -9.69
N ALA A 94 -2.72 0.12 -8.83
CA ALA A 94 -2.12 1.37 -9.27
C ALA A 94 -0.72 1.17 -9.90
N ILE A 95 0.08 0.22 -9.40
CA ILE A 95 1.37 -0.16 -9.98
C ILE A 95 1.18 -0.87 -11.32
N GLU A 96 0.18 -1.73 -11.45
CA GLU A 96 -0.12 -2.41 -12.72
C GLU A 96 -0.52 -1.43 -13.82
N LEU A 97 -1.32 -0.42 -13.47
CA LEU A 97 -1.78 0.61 -14.40
C LEU A 97 -0.72 1.66 -14.71
N ASP A 98 0.07 2.04 -13.71
CA ASP A 98 1.21 2.95 -13.86
C ASP A 98 2.45 2.43 -13.10
N PRO A 99 3.28 1.60 -13.75
CA PRO A 99 4.50 1.09 -13.16
C PRO A 99 5.57 2.16 -12.88
N THR A 100 5.36 3.41 -13.34
CA THR A 100 6.26 4.55 -13.08
C THR A 100 5.87 5.36 -11.84
N ASN A 101 4.76 5.01 -11.20
CA ASN A 101 4.21 5.73 -10.06
C ASN A 101 4.94 5.37 -8.75
N GLY A 102 5.99 6.11 -8.42
CA GLY A 102 6.75 5.93 -7.18
C GLY A 102 5.90 6.04 -5.90
N LYS A 103 4.80 6.82 -5.92
CA LYS A 103 3.88 6.90 -4.78
C LYS A 103 3.09 5.61 -4.58
N ALA A 104 2.74 4.90 -5.65
CA ALA A 104 2.04 3.62 -5.56
C ALA A 104 2.92 2.55 -4.89
N TYR A 105 4.20 2.48 -5.25
CA TYR A 105 5.18 1.62 -4.56
C TYR A 105 5.35 1.98 -3.08
N TYR A 106 5.50 3.26 -2.75
CA TYR A 106 5.57 3.71 -1.36
C TYR A 106 4.32 3.30 -0.56
N ARG A 107 3.13 3.51 -1.13
CA ARG A 107 1.85 3.15 -0.50
C ARG A 107 1.73 1.65 -0.30
N ARG A 108 2.13 0.83 -1.29
CA ARG A 108 2.18 -0.63 -1.15
C ARG A 108 3.11 -1.04 -0.01
N GLY A 109 4.31 -0.47 0.05
CA GLY A 109 5.25 -0.72 1.15
C GLY A 109 4.65 -0.41 2.53
N CYS A 110 3.99 0.73 2.67
CA CYS A 110 3.27 1.10 3.91
C CYS A 110 2.15 0.10 4.24
N ALA A 111 1.34 -0.26 3.25
CA ALA A 111 0.21 -1.17 3.42
C ALA A 111 0.67 -2.55 3.88
N VAL A 112 1.70 -3.12 3.26
CA VAL A 112 2.28 -4.42 3.62
C VAL A 112 2.82 -4.41 5.05
N LEU A 113 3.43 -3.30 5.50
CA LEU A 113 3.86 -3.15 6.89
C LEU A 113 2.68 -3.01 7.87
N GLY A 114 1.54 -2.49 7.43
CA GLY A 114 0.30 -2.47 8.20
C GLY A 114 -0.40 -3.83 8.32
N MET A 115 0.05 -4.86 7.59
CA MET A 115 -0.48 -6.23 7.70
C MET A 115 0.24 -7.02 8.80
N ALA A 116 -0.21 -8.24 9.10
CA ALA A 116 0.43 -9.10 10.11
C ALA A 116 1.91 -9.40 9.76
N PRO A 117 2.82 -9.40 10.75
CA PRO A 117 4.24 -9.70 10.56
C PRO A 117 4.52 -11.03 9.87
N SER A 118 5.33 -10.99 8.80
CA SER A 118 5.94 -12.17 8.19
C SER A 118 7.20 -11.76 7.42
N ALA A 119 8.15 -12.68 7.29
CA ALA A 119 9.38 -12.44 6.52
C ALA A 119 9.08 -12.12 5.05
N SER A 120 8.08 -12.79 4.44
CA SER A 120 7.68 -12.54 3.05
C SER A 120 7.15 -11.11 2.87
N ARG A 121 6.29 -10.63 3.77
CA ARG A 121 5.78 -9.26 3.73
C ARG A 121 6.86 -8.23 4.00
N ALA A 122 7.77 -8.49 4.94
CA ALA A 122 8.90 -7.59 5.17
C ALA A 122 9.78 -7.43 3.92
N LYS A 123 10.09 -8.54 3.22
CA LYS A 123 10.81 -8.51 1.94
C LYS A 123 10.05 -7.74 0.86
N GLU A 124 8.75 -7.96 0.74
CA GLU A 124 7.90 -7.24 -0.21
C GLU A 124 7.87 -5.73 0.07
N ALA A 125 7.73 -5.34 1.34
CA ALA A 125 7.78 -3.94 1.75
C ALA A 125 9.12 -3.29 1.42
N ILE A 126 10.24 -3.95 1.74
CA ILE A 126 11.59 -3.47 1.41
C ILE A 126 11.70 -3.23 -0.10
N HIS A 127 11.33 -4.22 -0.92
CA HIS A 127 11.39 -4.10 -2.37
C HIS A 127 10.58 -2.89 -2.88
N CYS A 128 9.34 -2.74 -2.42
CA CYS A 128 8.49 -1.62 -2.83
C CYS A 128 9.09 -0.27 -2.44
N LEU A 129 9.61 -0.15 -1.21
CA LEU A 129 10.18 1.11 -0.71
C LEU A 129 11.51 1.46 -1.42
N GLU A 130 12.33 0.47 -1.79
CA GLU A 130 13.54 0.67 -2.61
C GLU A 130 13.19 1.16 -4.03
N VAL A 131 12.19 0.55 -4.67
CA VAL A 131 11.70 1.00 -5.97
C VAL A 131 11.18 2.45 -5.89
N ALA A 132 10.44 2.76 -4.82
CA ALA A 132 9.93 4.11 -4.59
C ALA A 132 11.05 5.15 -4.40
N MET A 133 12.16 4.80 -3.74
CA MET A 133 13.30 5.69 -3.51
C MET A 133 14.15 5.92 -4.75
N THR A 134 14.38 4.87 -5.53
CA THR A 134 15.30 4.91 -6.67
C THR A 134 14.70 5.63 -7.88
N GLY A 135 13.39 5.86 -7.89
CA GLY A 135 12.69 6.38 -9.08
C GLY A 135 12.71 5.38 -10.25
N ARG A 136 13.14 4.13 -10.01
CA ARG A 136 13.21 3.04 -11.01
C ARG A 136 11.86 2.39 -11.28
N ALA A 137 10.78 2.91 -10.71
CA ALA A 137 9.43 2.66 -11.19
C ALA A 137 9.47 2.83 -12.73
N SER A 138 9.32 1.70 -13.43
CA SER A 138 10.05 1.26 -14.63
C SER A 138 10.57 2.32 -15.63
N GLY A 139 11.91 2.45 -15.73
CA GLY A 139 12.60 2.72 -17.00
C GLY A 139 12.70 4.17 -17.49
N GLY A 140 13.78 4.86 -17.12
CA GLY A 140 14.28 6.06 -17.83
C GLY A 140 13.72 7.39 -17.34
N GLU A 141 14.33 8.49 -17.82
CA GLU A 141 14.23 9.94 -17.49
C GLU A 141 12.87 10.56 -17.08
N GLY A 142 11.76 9.82 -16.98
CA GLY A 142 10.43 10.31 -16.59
C GLY A 142 9.82 9.69 -15.32
N GLY A 143 10.54 8.86 -14.57
CA GLY A 143 10.03 8.27 -13.32
C GLY A 143 9.66 9.35 -12.28
N VAL A 144 8.48 9.24 -11.66
CA VAL A 144 8.02 10.21 -10.66
C VAL A 144 8.85 10.04 -9.38
N VAL A 145 9.84 10.91 -9.22
CA VAL A 145 10.67 10.97 -8.02
C VAL A 145 9.80 11.41 -6.83
N LEU A 146 9.87 10.65 -5.74
CA LEU A 146 9.20 11.04 -4.50
C LEU A 146 9.69 12.41 -4.00
N PRO A 147 8.80 13.28 -3.50
CA PRO A 147 9.18 14.53 -2.84
C PRO A 147 10.17 14.29 -1.70
N ASN A 148 11.10 15.22 -1.45
CA ASN A 148 12.10 15.10 -0.38
C ASN A 148 11.48 14.80 0.99
N ALA A 149 10.32 15.38 1.30
CA ALA A 149 9.59 15.10 2.54
C ALA A 149 9.23 13.62 2.70
N MET A 150 8.84 12.95 1.61
CA MET A 150 8.51 11.52 1.63
C MET A 150 9.76 10.65 1.68
N ARG A 151 10.88 11.08 1.10
CA ARG A 151 12.13 10.29 1.08
C ARG A 151 12.64 9.97 2.48
N HIS A 152 12.57 10.92 3.41
CA HIS A 152 12.93 10.68 4.82
C HIS A 152 12.01 9.65 5.48
N GLU A 153 10.70 9.73 5.24
CA GLU A 153 9.75 8.73 5.74
C GLU A 153 10.06 7.35 5.15
N VAL A 154 10.36 7.27 3.85
CA VAL A 154 10.69 5.99 3.20
C VAL A 154 11.96 5.38 3.79
N THR A 155 12.99 6.17 4.08
CA THR A 155 14.20 5.69 4.78
C THR A 155 13.86 5.08 6.14
N ASN A 156 13.05 5.77 6.95
CA ASN A 156 12.63 5.25 8.25
C ASN A 156 11.82 3.95 8.12
N LEU A 157 10.93 3.87 7.13
CA LEU A 157 10.14 2.66 6.86
C LEU A 157 11.00 1.50 6.34
N LEU A 158 12.05 1.78 5.55
CA LEU A 158 13.01 0.77 5.11
C LEU A 158 13.76 0.16 6.30
N ASP A 159 14.24 1.00 7.22
CA ASP A 159 14.94 0.53 8.41
C ASP A 159 14.00 -0.24 9.34
N TYR A 160 12.75 0.18 9.46
CA TYR A 160 11.71 -0.59 10.16
C TYR A 160 11.44 -1.94 9.48
N ALA A 161 11.28 -1.97 8.16
CA ALA A 161 11.01 -3.20 7.42
C ALA A 161 12.17 -4.21 7.52
N LYS A 162 13.42 -3.73 7.49
CA LYS A 162 14.62 -4.55 7.70
C LYS A 162 14.67 -5.16 9.10
N ARG A 163 14.50 -4.34 10.15
CA ARG A 163 14.43 -4.86 11.53
C ARG A 163 13.31 -5.88 11.72
N ARG A 164 12.15 -5.65 11.08
CA ARG A 164 11.03 -6.60 11.10
C ARG A 164 11.35 -7.90 10.37
N LEU A 165 12.11 -7.84 9.27
CA LEU A 165 12.60 -9.04 8.58
C LEU A 165 13.55 -9.83 9.48
N ASP A 166 14.52 -9.16 10.11
CA ASP A 166 15.50 -9.78 11.00
C ASP A 166 14.79 -10.51 12.16
N ALA A 167 13.84 -9.83 12.83
CA ALA A 167 13.04 -10.43 13.90
C ALA A 167 12.22 -11.66 13.42
N CYS A 168 11.66 -11.63 12.21
CA CYS A 168 10.95 -12.78 11.65
C CYS A 168 11.89 -13.94 11.29
N VAL A 169 13.15 -13.67 10.97
CA VAL A 169 14.14 -14.71 10.67
C VAL A 169 14.68 -15.32 11.95
N GLU A 170 15.02 -14.51 12.95
CA GLU A 170 15.49 -14.97 14.26
C GLU A 170 14.47 -15.88 14.95
N THR A 171 13.19 -15.49 14.95
CA THR A 171 12.10 -16.31 15.51
C THR A 171 11.86 -17.62 14.75
N ALA A 172 12.28 -17.71 13.48
CA ALA A 172 12.11 -18.90 12.66
C ALA A 172 13.27 -19.90 12.78
N VAL A 173 14.39 -19.53 13.40
CA VAL A 173 15.48 -20.45 13.73
C VAL A 173 15.18 -21.02 15.12
N PRO A 174 14.63 -22.24 15.25
CA PRO A 174 14.52 -22.85 16.57
C PRO A 174 15.92 -23.00 17.15
N ASP A 175 16.05 -22.70 18.44
CA ASP A 175 17.31 -22.81 19.16
C ASP A 175 17.84 -24.24 19.01
N MET A 176 18.87 -24.40 18.18
CA MET A 176 19.47 -25.69 17.87
C MET A 176 20.11 -26.33 19.12
N GLU A 177 20.42 -25.54 20.15
CA GLU A 177 20.87 -26.06 21.43
C GLU A 177 19.74 -26.77 22.18
N GLN A 178 18.52 -26.22 22.12
CA GLN A 178 17.34 -26.80 22.77
C GLN A 178 16.84 -28.08 22.06
N CYS A 179 17.05 -28.19 20.74
CA CYS A 179 16.83 -29.43 19.99
C CYS A 179 17.85 -30.54 20.35
N ARG A 180 19.09 -30.18 20.71
CA ARG A 180 20.13 -31.16 21.10
C ARG A 180 19.89 -31.72 22.50
N GLU A 181 19.40 -30.91 23.43
CA GLU A 181 19.08 -31.37 24.78
C GLU A 181 17.89 -32.34 24.78
N ASN A 182 16.87 -32.11 23.95
CA ASN A 182 15.72 -33.00 23.85
C ASN A 182 16.01 -34.33 23.14
N CYS A 183 16.96 -34.36 22.19
CA CYS A 183 17.40 -35.60 21.53
C CYS A 183 18.39 -36.43 22.36
N SER A 184 19.02 -35.87 23.39
CA SER A 184 19.97 -36.60 24.25
C SER A 184 19.32 -37.21 25.50
N GLN A 185 18.02 -36.97 25.71
CA GLN A 185 17.22 -37.55 26.80
C GLN A 185 16.25 -38.66 26.37
N GLN A 186 16.34 -39.14 25.11
CA GLN A 186 15.62 -40.33 24.61
C GLN A 186 16.59 -41.48 24.35
#